data_AF-A0A418WAK4-F1
#
_entry.id   AF-A0A418WAK4-F1
#
_cell.length_a   1.000
_cell.length_b   1.000
_cell.length_c   1.000
_cell.angle_alpha   90.00
_cell.angle_beta   90.00
_cell.angle_gamma   90.00
#
_symmetry.space_group_name_H-M   'P 1'
#
loop_
_entity.id
_entity.type
_entity.pdbx_description
1 polymer ?
#
loop_
_entity_poly.entity_id
_entity_poly.type
_entity_poly.pdbx_seq_one_letter_code
_entity_poly.pdbx_strand_id
1 'polypeptide(L)'
;MRDQLAGFAGLFTDTAAGSFAAAYDGATPVAAGELASGFFVATGSGLAVNPALLDGTATVKQSGIAAASTAMTDATRGFAATGISLTGEDYSGIAGAITAALARDVGTVTAKATLSEATRGEAQTRFAAAVGVNMDEELANLQVLQNAYAASARVMQVVNQLYDDLFGIMR
;
A
#
# COMPACT_ATOMS: atom_id res chain seq x y z
N MET A 1 -3.37 -0.57 -9.70
CA MET A 1 -3.72 -2.00 -9.88
C MET A 1 -5.09 -2.26 -10.48
N ARG A 2 -6.22 -1.83 -9.87
CA ARG A 2 -7.56 -2.14 -10.44
C ARG A 2 -7.73 -1.66 -11.88
N ASP A 3 -7.19 -0.48 -12.18
CA ASP A 3 -7.13 0.09 -13.51
C ASP A 3 -6.30 -0.77 -14.49
N GLN A 4 -5.11 -1.22 -14.09
CA GLN A 4 -4.29 -2.13 -14.91
C GLN A 4 -4.99 -3.47 -15.19
N LEU A 5 -5.65 -4.06 -14.20
CA LEU A 5 -6.39 -5.31 -14.38
C LEU A 5 -7.63 -5.13 -15.27
N ALA A 6 -8.39 -4.05 -15.07
CA ALA A 6 -9.55 -3.74 -15.90
C ALA A 6 -9.14 -3.43 -17.35
N GLY A 7 -8.06 -2.66 -17.54
CA GLY A 7 -7.48 -2.39 -18.85
C GLY A 7 -6.99 -3.67 -19.53
N PHE A 8 -6.33 -4.56 -18.79
CA PHE A 8 -5.86 -5.84 -19.33
C PHE A 8 -7.03 -6.73 -19.74
N ALA A 9 -8.07 -6.84 -18.92
CA ALA A 9 -9.30 -7.55 -19.28
C ALA A 9 -9.97 -6.92 -20.53
N GLY A 10 -9.93 -5.59 -20.64
CA GLY A 10 -10.42 -4.86 -21.81
C GLY A 10 -9.73 -5.25 -23.12
N LEU A 11 -8.45 -5.65 -23.11
CA LEU A 11 -7.76 -6.10 -24.31
C LEU A 11 -8.37 -7.37 -24.93
N PHE A 12 -9.03 -8.20 -24.12
CA PHE A 12 -9.65 -9.45 -24.58
C PHE A 12 -11.06 -9.26 -25.11
N THR A 13 -11.69 -8.12 -24.78
CA THR A 13 -13.06 -7.79 -25.20
C THR A 13 -13.13 -6.64 -26.19
N ASP A 14 -12.02 -5.91 -26.39
CA ASP A 14 -11.90 -4.87 -27.40
C ASP A 14 -11.98 -5.44 -28.82
N THR A 15 -12.67 -4.72 -29.71
CA THR A 15 -12.93 -5.13 -31.10
C THR A 15 -12.06 -4.39 -32.12
N ALA A 16 -10.98 -3.72 -31.67
CA ALA A 16 -10.00 -3.14 -32.58
C ALA A 16 -9.38 -4.21 -33.49
N ALA A 17 -9.01 -3.81 -34.72
CA ALA A 17 -8.36 -4.70 -35.67
C ALA A 17 -7.11 -5.36 -35.05
N GLY A 18 -6.97 -6.67 -35.28
CA GLY A 18 -5.88 -7.49 -34.72
C GLY A 18 -6.07 -7.90 -33.25
N SER A 19 -7.16 -7.49 -32.57
CA SER A 19 -7.46 -7.99 -31.23
C SER A 19 -7.99 -9.42 -31.27
N PHE A 20 -7.92 -10.11 -30.13
CA PHE A 20 -8.52 -11.42 -29.94
C PHE A 20 -10.02 -11.42 -30.26
N ALA A 21 -10.79 -10.48 -29.68
CA ALA A 21 -12.23 -10.45 -29.86
C ALA A 21 -12.61 -10.11 -31.32
N ALA A 22 -11.92 -9.19 -31.99
CA ALA A 22 -12.16 -8.92 -33.40
C ALA A 22 -11.90 -10.16 -34.28
N ALA A 23 -10.83 -10.90 -34.00
CA ALA A 23 -10.48 -12.11 -34.74
C ALA A 23 -11.49 -13.24 -34.53
N TYR A 24 -11.97 -13.44 -33.30
CA TYR A 24 -13.00 -14.43 -32.99
C TYR A 24 -14.37 -14.05 -33.56
N ASP A 25 -14.80 -12.80 -33.34
CA ASP A 25 -16.13 -12.31 -33.71
C ASP A 25 -16.28 -12.24 -35.23
N GLY A 26 -15.24 -11.76 -35.93
CA GLY A 26 -15.21 -11.62 -37.39
C GLY A 26 -15.03 -12.92 -38.18
N ALA A 27 -14.71 -14.04 -37.52
CA ALA A 27 -14.52 -15.32 -38.20
C ALA A 27 -15.84 -15.92 -38.70
N THR A 28 -15.79 -16.46 -39.93
CA THR A 28 -16.91 -17.08 -40.64
C THR A 28 -16.47 -18.43 -41.23
N PRO A 29 -17.36 -19.42 -41.36
CA PRO A 29 -18.78 -19.42 -41.01
C PRO A 29 -19.04 -19.56 -39.50
N VAL A 30 -20.27 -19.30 -39.07
CA VAL A 30 -20.77 -19.64 -37.73
C VAL A 30 -21.77 -20.78 -37.88
N ALA A 31 -21.47 -21.94 -37.31
CA ALA A 31 -22.36 -23.10 -37.35
C ALA A 31 -23.52 -22.95 -36.35
N ALA A 32 -24.60 -23.70 -36.56
CA ALA A 32 -25.74 -23.69 -35.65
C ALA A 32 -25.33 -24.13 -34.24
N GLY A 33 -25.67 -23.32 -33.23
CA GLY A 33 -25.30 -23.57 -31.84
C GLY A 33 -23.92 -23.04 -31.42
N GLU A 34 -23.13 -22.47 -32.34
CA GLU A 34 -21.87 -21.82 -31.97
C GLU A 34 -22.08 -20.40 -31.44
N LEU A 35 -21.22 -19.97 -30.51
CA LEU A 35 -21.21 -18.60 -30.02
C LEU A 35 -20.66 -17.66 -31.10
N ALA A 36 -21.54 -16.84 -31.67
CA ALA A 36 -21.20 -15.91 -32.75
C ALA A 36 -20.18 -14.83 -32.36
N SER A 37 -20.17 -14.36 -31.10
CA SER A 37 -19.26 -13.29 -30.67
C SER A 37 -19.10 -13.23 -29.16
N GLY A 38 -18.04 -12.55 -28.70
CA GLY A 38 -17.83 -12.24 -27.28
C GLY A 38 -17.42 -13.47 -26.48
N PHE A 39 -16.38 -14.19 -26.93
CA PHE A 39 -15.83 -15.35 -26.21
C PHE A 39 -15.45 -15.02 -24.76
N PHE A 40 -14.84 -13.86 -24.54
CA PHE A 40 -14.61 -13.31 -23.21
C PHE A 40 -15.58 -12.16 -22.90
N VAL A 41 -15.89 -12.00 -21.63
CA VAL A 41 -16.67 -10.90 -21.08
C VAL A 41 -15.91 -10.26 -19.91
N ALA A 42 -15.91 -8.94 -19.84
CA ALA A 42 -15.30 -8.21 -18.75
C ALA A 42 -16.25 -8.15 -17.55
N THR A 43 -15.78 -8.56 -16.38
CA THR A 43 -16.54 -8.56 -15.12
C THR A 43 -15.89 -7.60 -14.13
N GLY A 44 -16.16 -6.30 -14.29
CA GLY A 44 -15.52 -5.26 -13.50
C GLY A 44 -14.01 -5.20 -13.76
N SER A 45 -13.20 -5.62 -12.79
CA SER A 45 -11.74 -5.72 -12.92
C SER A 45 -11.25 -7.14 -13.26
N GLY A 46 -12.16 -8.06 -13.63
CA GLY A 46 -11.85 -9.43 -14.00
C GLY A 46 -12.22 -9.75 -15.45
N LEU A 47 -11.70 -10.89 -15.92
CA LEU A 47 -12.01 -11.48 -17.21
C LEU A 47 -12.73 -12.81 -16.97
N ALA A 48 -13.84 -13.04 -17.67
CA ALA A 48 -14.55 -14.30 -17.64
C ALA A 48 -14.80 -14.81 -19.06
N VAL A 49 -14.96 -16.11 -19.21
CA VAL A 49 -15.47 -16.69 -20.46
C VAL A 49 -16.99 -16.46 -20.51
N ASN A 50 -17.52 -16.32 -21.72
CA ASN A 50 -18.95 -16.12 -21.94
C ASN A 50 -19.78 -17.21 -21.24
N PRO A 51 -20.80 -16.83 -20.44
CA PRO A 51 -21.66 -17.79 -19.74
C PRO A 51 -22.26 -18.86 -20.65
N ALA A 52 -22.60 -18.54 -21.90
CA ALA A 52 -23.18 -19.49 -22.84
C ALA A 52 -22.22 -20.65 -23.21
N LEU A 53 -20.90 -20.40 -23.14
CA LEU A 53 -19.89 -21.44 -23.32
C LEU A 53 -19.71 -22.27 -22.05
N LEU A 54 -19.97 -21.68 -20.88
CA LEU A 54 -19.82 -22.33 -19.57
C LEU A 54 -21.01 -23.22 -19.23
N ASP A 55 -22.22 -22.77 -19.55
CA ASP A 55 -23.47 -23.52 -19.33
C ASP A 55 -23.79 -24.49 -20.48
N GLY A 56 -23.04 -24.43 -21.58
CA GLY A 56 -23.16 -25.31 -22.74
C GLY A 56 -24.33 -24.97 -23.66
N THR A 57 -24.99 -23.82 -23.47
CA THR A 57 -26.03 -23.33 -24.40
C THR A 57 -25.47 -22.90 -25.75
N ALA A 58 -24.16 -22.63 -25.83
CA ALA A 58 -23.41 -22.43 -27.06
C ALA A 58 -22.08 -23.20 -27.03
N THR A 59 -21.56 -23.54 -28.21
CA THR A 59 -20.23 -24.12 -28.39
C THR A 59 -19.24 -23.08 -28.91
N VAL A 60 -17.94 -23.37 -28.79
CA VAL A 60 -16.88 -22.51 -29.33
C VAL A 60 -16.95 -22.47 -30.85
N LYS A 61 -16.89 -21.26 -31.42
CA LYS A 61 -16.84 -21.06 -32.87
C LYS A 61 -15.54 -21.59 -33.46
N GLN A 62 -15.60 -22.73 -34.16
CA GLN A 62 -14.40 -23.42 -34.65
C GLN A 62 -13.63 -22.59 -35.67
N SER A 63 -14.33 -21.86 -36.54
CA SER A 63 -13.72 -20.98 -37.55
C SER A 63 -12.88 -19.85 -36.96
N GLY A 64 -13.17 -19.44 -35.71
CA GLY A 64 -12.46 -18.36 -35.02
C GLY A 64 -11.18 -18.78 -34.31
N ILE A 65 -10.96 -20.08 -34.06
CA ILE A 65 -9.86 -20.55 -33.20
C ILE A 65 -8.49 -20.16 -33.76
N ALA A 66 -8.26 -20.39 -35.06
CA ALA A 66 -6.96 -20.10 -35.68
C ALA A 66 -6.66 -18.59 -35.66
N ALA A 67 -7.62 -17.76 -36.09
CA ALA A 67 -7.45 -16.31 -36.12
C ALA A 67 -7.28 -15.72 -34.71
N ALA A 68 -8.07 -16.18 -33.74
CA ALA A 68 -7.98 -15.74 -32.34
C ALA A 68 -6.64 -16.15 -31.70
N SER A 69 -6.12 -17.34 -32.02
CA SER A 69 -4.80 -17.79 -31.59
C SER A 69 -3.68 -16.92 -32.18
N THR A 70 -3.73 -16.58 -33.46
CA THR A 70 -2.77 -15.65 -34.08
C THR A 70 -2.82 -14.27 -33.42
N ALA A 71 -4.02 -13.74 -33.16
CA ALA A 71 -4.20 -12.46 -32.48
C ALA A 71 -3.63 -12.43 -31.06
N MET A 72 -3.61 -13.57 -30.35
CA MET A 72 -2.99 -13.66 -29.01
C MET A 72 -1.48 -13.43 -29.02
N THR A 73 -0.81 -13.79 -30.12
CA THR A 73 0.64 -13.66 -30.30
C THR A 73 1.04 -12.47 -31.17
N ASP A 74 0.07 -11.66 -31.60
CA ASP A 74 0.32 -10.49 -32.45
C ASP A 74 0.96 -9.37 -31.62
N ALA A 75 2.23 -9.08 -31.89
CA ALA A 75 3.03 -8.06 -31.21
C ALA A 75 2.75 -6.63 -31.73
N THR A 76 1.49 -6.29 -31.95
CA THR A 76 1.06 -4.96 -32.37
C THR A 76 0.15 -4.27 -31.34
N ARG A 77 -0.04 -4.88 -30.17
CA ARG A 77 -0.97 -4.35 -29.17
C ARG A 77 -0.38 -3.14 -28.46
N GLY A 78 -1.25 -2.17 -28.25
CA GLY A 78 -1.02 -1.04 -27.36
C GLY A 78 -1.72 -1.28 -26.03
N PHE A 79 -1.06 -0.91 -24.94
CA PHE A 79 -1.65 -0.96 -23.61
C PHE A 79 -1.24 0.27 -22.80
N ALA A 80 -2.23 0.97 -22.27
CA ALA A 80 -2.02 2.11 -21.40
C ALA A 80 -2.91 1.97 -20.17
N ALA A 81 -2.28 2.04 -18.99
CA ALA A 81 -2.93 2.06 -17.70
C ALA A 81 -2.06 2.86 -16.72
N THR A 82 -2.52 3.06 -15.49
CA THR A 82 -1.79 3.83 -14.48
C THR A 82 -0.33 3.35 -14.36
N GLY A 83 0.64 4.20 -14.74
CA GLY A 83 2.08 3.94 -14.63
C GLY A 83 2.68 2.98 -15.67
N ILE A 84 1.91 2.56 -16.68
CA ILE A 84 2.36 1.66 -17.74
C ILE A 84 1.86 2.18 -19.09
N SER A 85 2.76 2.33 -20.06
CA SER A 85 2.43 2.64 -21.45
C SER A 85 3.31 1.78 -22.35
N LEU A 86 2.68 0.91 -23.13
CA LEU A 86 3.32 -0.07 -24.00
C LEU A 86 2.71 0.02 -25.40
N THR A 87 3.55 -0.24 -26.39
CA THR A 87 3.16 -0.29 -27.81
C THR A 87 3.95 -1.38 -28.50
N GLY A 88 3.32 -2.16 -29.37
CA GLY A 88 4.00 -3.22 -30.10
C GLY A 88 4.32 -4.43 -29.23
N GLU A 89 3.46 -4.73 -28.26
CA GLU A 89 3.58 -5.91 -27.40
C GLU A 89 2.51 -6.93 -27.77
N ASP A 90 2.73 -8.20 -27.42
CA ASP A 90 1.66 -9.20 -27.42
C ASP A 90 0.95 -9.23 -26.04
N TYR A 91 -0.08 -10.07 -25.91
CA TYR A 91 -0.81 -10.19 -24.65
C TYR A 91 0.08 -10.66 -23.48
N SER A 92 1.11 -11.47 -23.75
CA SER A 92 2.01 -12.01 -22.74
C SER A 92 3.03 -10.97 -22.26
N GLY A 93 3.55 -10.14 -23.17
CA GLY A 93 4.44 -9.01 -22.89
C GLY A 93 3.73 -7.97 -22.02
N ILE A 94 2.47 -7.67 -22.34
CA ILE A 94 1.65 -6.77 -21.51
C ILE A 94 1.43 -7.36 -20.11
N ALA A 95 1.09 -8.65 -20.00
CA ALA A 95 0.93 -9.31 -18.69
C ALA A 95 2.23 -9.31 -17.88
N GLY A 96 3.38 -9.54 -18.53
CA GLY A 96 4.70 -9.45 -17.93
C GLY A 96 5.01 -8.04 -17.42
N ALA A 97 4.69 -7.02 -18.20
CA ALA A 97 4.89 -5.62 -17.82
C ALA A 97 4.01 -5.19 -16.62
N ILE A 98 2.76 -5.67 -16.55
CA ILE A 98 1.89 -5.46 -15.38
C ILE A 98 2.50 -6.13 -14.15
N THR A 99 3.00 -7.36 -14.28
CA THR A 99 3.66 -8.08 -13.19
C THR A 99 4.92 -7.35 -12.71
N ALA A 100 5.72 -6.84 -13.64
CA ALA A 100 6.91 -6.05 -13.32
C ALA A 100 6.56 -4.73 -12.63
N ALA A 101 5.46 -4.08 -13.04
CA ALA A 101 4.96 -2.88 -12.37
C ALA A 101 4.49 -3.17 -10.94
N LEU A 102 3.76 -4.27 -10.74
CA LEU A 102 3.35 -4.71 -9.42
C LEU A 102 4.56 -4.94 -8.50
N ALA A 103 5.62 -5.58 -8.99
CA ALA A 103 6.84 -5.79 -8.21
C ALA A 103 7.50 -4.46 -7.80
N ARG A 104 7.53 -3.46 -8.69
CA ARG A 104 8.06 -2.11 -8.36
C ARG A 104 7.21 -1.37 -7.34
N ASP A 105 5.89 -1.47 -7.45
CA ASP A 105 4.94 -0.86 -6.52
C ASP A 105 5.09 -1.47 -5.12
N VAL A 106 5.16 -2.81 -5.04
CA VAL A 106 5.40 -3.53 -3.78
C VAL A 106 6.74 -3.12 -3.17
N GLY A 107 7.81 -3.05 -3.96
CA GLY A 107 9.11 -2.59 -3.47
C GLY A 107 9.08 -1.17 -2.90
N THR A 108 8.37 -0.26 -3.56
CA THR A 108 8.19 1.14 -3.12
C THR A 108 7.38 1.23 -1.84
N VAL A 109 6.29 0.47 -1.72
CA VAL A 109 5.45 0.43 -0.52
C VAL A 109 6.22 -0.12 0.67
N THR A 110 6.98 -1.20 0.48
CA THR A 110 7.84 -1.77 1.52
C THR A 110 8.89 -0.78 2.00
N ALA A 111 9.58 -0.10 1.07
CA ALA A 111 10.57 0.91 1.44
C ALA A 111 9.95 2.08 2.24
N LYS A 112 8.74 2.52 1.86
CA LYS A 112 8.00 3.54 2.61
C LYS A 112 7.59 3.07 4.00
N ALA A 113 7.18 1.80 4.14
CA ALA A 113 6.84 1.22 5.44
C ALA A 113 8.06 1.20 6.37
N THR A 114 9.21 0.70 5.89
CA THR A 114 10.47 0.68 6.66
C THR A 114 10.90 2.09 7.07
N LEU A 115 10.82 3.07 6.16
CA LEU A 115 11.13 4.46 6.49
C LEU A 115 10.19 5.00 7.57
N SER A 116 8.88 4.74 7.46
CA SER A 116 7.90 5.17 8.45
C SER A 116 8.13 4.55 9.83
N GLU A 117 8.57 3.29 9.89
CA GLU A 117 8.93 2.62 11.14
C GLU A 117 10.19 3.24 11.76
N ALA A 118 11.22 3.49 10.95
CA ALA A 118 12.44 4.15 11.40
C ALA A 118 12.16 5.56 11.95
N THR A 119 11.37 6.36 11.23
CA THR A 119 10.96 7.70 11.68
C THR A 119 10.14 7.64 12.97
N ARG A 120 9.25 6.64 13.11
CA ARG A 120 8.49 6.44 14.36
C ARG A 120 9.43 6.11 15.52
N GLY A 121 10.39 5.20 15.32
CA GLY A 121 11.36 4.83 16.34
C GLY A 121 12.20 6.02 16.78
N GLU A 122 12.70 6.82 15.83
CA GLU A 122 13.44 8.04 16.14
C GLU A 122 12.60 9.05 16.93
N ALA A 123 11.35 9.27 16.53
CA ALA A 123 10.44 10.15 17.25
C ALA A 123 10.17 9.66 18.68
N GLN A 124 10.02 8.34 18.88
CA GLN A 124 9.88 7.73 20.21
C GLN A 124 11.13 7.90 21.05
N THR A 125 12.33 7.70 20.50
CA THR A 125 13.60 7.93 21.21
C THR A 125 13.74 9.40 21.61
N ARG A 126 13.46 10.34 20.71
CA ARG A 126 13.51 11.78 21.02
C ARG A 126 12.47 12.17 22.08
N PHE A 127 11.27 11.62 22.02
CA PHE A 127 10.24 11.84 23.02
C PHE A 127 10.66 11.29 24.39
N ALA A 128 11.17 10.06 24.44
CA ALA A 128 11.67 9.46 25.67
C ALA A 128 12.89 10.21 26.24
N ALA A 129 13.75 10.79 25.39
CA ALA A 129 14.86 11.63 25.84
C ALA A 129 14.40 12.99 26.38
N ALA A 130 13.33 13.58 25.82
CA ALA A 130 12.81 14.88 26.24
C ALA A 130 11.92 14.81 27.49
N VAL A 131 11.16 13.72 27.63
CA VAL A 131 10.25 13.48 28.77
C VAL A 131 10.90 12.57 29.82
N GLY A 132 12.05 11.98 29.48
CA GLY A 132 12.85 11.16 30.38
C GLY A 132 13.38 12.00 31.52
N VAL A 133 12.93 11.65 32.73
CA VAL A 133 13.47 12.18 33.97
C VAL A 133 14.75 11.42 34.30
N ASN A 134 15.88 12.12 34.38
CA ASN A 134 17.08 11.52 34.97
C ASN A 134 16.86 11.41 36.49
N MET A 135 16.43 10.23 36.96
CA MET A 135 16.17 10.02 38.40
C MET A 135 17.39 10.31 39.27
N ASP A 136 18.61 10.13 38.76
CA ASP A 136 19.83 10.47 39.50
C ASP A 136 19.99 11.99 39.66
N GLU A 137 19.55 12.76 38.66
CA GLU A 137 19.59 14.23 38.65
C GLU A 137 18.45 14.79 39.52
N GLU A 138 17.25 14.20 39.47
CA GLU A 138 16.15 14.52 40.38
C GLU A 138 16.44 14.11 41.83
N LEU A 139 17.11 12.98 42.07
CA LEU A 139 17.52 12.54 43.41
C LEU A 139 18.63 13.43 43.97
N ALA A 140 19.61 13.81 43.15
CA ALA A 140 20.63 14.78 43.55
C ALA A 140 19.98 16.13 43.90
N ASN A 141 19.03 16.60 43.07
CA ASN A 141 18.32 17.84 43.34
C ASN A 141 17.41 17.73 44.58
N LEU A 142 16.75 16.59 44.80
CA LEU A 142 16.00 16.31 46.01
C LEU A 142 16.89 16.29 47.25
N GLN A 143 18.08 15.70 47.17
CA GLN A 143 19.03 15.68 48.28
C GLN A 143 19.54 17.10 48.61
N VAL A 144 19.79 17.92 47.58
CA VAL A 144 20.12 19.34 47.76
C VAL A 144 18.94 20.07 48.42
N LEU A 145 17.70 19.86 47.95
CA LEU A 145 16.51 20.45 48.54
C LEU A 145 16.32 20.03 50.00
N GLN A 146 16.50 18.75 50.31
CA GLN A 146 16.41 18.20 51.66
C GLN A 146 17.47 18.79 52.59
N ASN A 147 18.70 18.94 52.10
CA ASN A 147 19.78 19.58 52.87
C ASN A 147 19.47 21.06 53.13
N ALA A 148 19.06 21.80 52.10
CA ALA A 148 18.66 23.21 52.23
C ALA A 148 17.48 23.38 53.21
N TYR A 149 16.52 22.46 53.21
CA TYR A 149 15.38 22.47 54.13
C TYR A 149 15.81 22.15 55.57
N ALA A 150 16.67 21.16 55.77
CA ALA A 150 17.23 20.84 57.08
C ALA A 150 18.08 21.99 57.65
N ALA A 151 18.86 22.67 56.80
CA ALA A 151 19.59 23.87 57.15
C ALA A 151 18.62 25.01 57.56
N SER A 152 17.56 25.24 56.77
CA SER A 152 16.54 26.25 57.08
C SER A 152 15.80 25.96 58.39
N ALA A 153 15.50 24.69 58.69
CA ALA A 153 14.88 24.28 59.94
C ALA A 153 15.80 24.53 61.16
N ARG A 154 17.11 24.28 61.03
CA ARG A 154 18.09 24.63 62.06
C ARG A 154 18.19 26.13 62.28
N VAL A 155 18.16 26.94 61.20
CA VAL A 155 18.12 28.40 61.31
C VAL A 155 16.88 28.85 62.08
N MET A 156 15.70 28.29 61.79
CA MET A 156 14.46 28.59 62.52
C MET A 156 14.54 28.20 64.01
N GLN A 157 15.15 27.06 64.33
CA GLN A 157 15.38 26.65 65.73
C GLN A 157 16.28 27.63 66.47
N VAL A 158 17.37 28.08 65.84
CA VAL A 158 18.28 29.08 66.43
C VAL A 158 17.55 30.41 66.63
N VAL A 159 16.72 30.84 65.67
CA VAL A 159 15.92 32.06 65.81
C VAL A 159 14.94 31.95 66.98
N ASN A 160 14.23 30.82 67.13
CA ASN A 160 13.32 30.61 68.27
C ASN A 160 14.07 30.63 69.60
N GLN A 161 15.24 29.98 69.68
CA GLN A 161 16.08 30.00 70.88
C GLN A 161 16.51 31.43 71.24
N LEU A 162 16.91 32.25 70.26
CA LEU A 162 17.27 33.65 70.49
C LEU A 162 16.07 34.49 70.96
N TYR A 163 14.86 34.22 70.45
CA TYR A 163 13.64 34.87 70.93
C TYR A 163 13.33 34.49 72.39
N ASP A 164 13.43 33.21 72.73
CA ASP A 164 13.21 32.72 74.10
C ASP A 164 14.23 33.31 75.08
N ASP A 165 15.51 33.37 74.69
CA ASP A 165 16.57 33.98 75.50
C ASP A 165 16.32 35.49 75.72
N LEU A 166 15.88 36.22 74.67
CA LEU A 166 15.53 37.64 74.78
C LEU A 166 14.34 37.87 75.72
N PHE A 167 13.29 37.06 75.63
CA PHE A 167 12.13 37.16 76.53
C PHE A 167 12.46 36.70 77.96
N GLY A 168 13.38 35.73 78.12
CA GLY A 168 13.86 35.28 79.41
C GLY A 168 14.64 36.36 80.19
N ILE A 169 15.33 37.26 79.48
CA ILE A 169 16.05 38.40 80.08
C ILE A 169 15.10 39.56 80.44
N MET A 170 13.96 39.69 79.76
CA MET A 170 12.96 40.74 80.04
C MET A 170 11.99 40.42 81.18
N ARG A 171 12.13 39.28 81.87
CA ARG A 171 11.32 38.88 83.04
C ARG A 171 12.00 39.17 84.37
#